data_AF-A0A7S2LTD6-F1
#
_entry.id   AF-A0A7S2LTD6-F1
#
_cell.length_a   1.000
_cell.length_b   1.000
_cell.length_c   1.000
_cell.angle_alpha   90.00
_cell.angle_beta   90.00
_cell.angle_gamma   90.00
#
_symmetry.space_group_name_H-M   'P 1'
#
loop_
_entity.id
_entity.type
_entity.pdbx_description
1 polymer ?
#
loop_
_entity_poly.entity_id
_entity_poly.type
_entity_poly.pdbx_seq_one_letter_code
_entity_poly.pdbx_strand_id
1 'polypeptide(L)'
;GGGGGPPFPKSDAFERARELYLLAKHNKHLSANLLLGSLYHAVGDDAESLRYYKLGADEAGCNESSYYVGVYYQEVEESWDLAIPYFERAAKDDRADAQFALSQALMQQAKKRYMSWEIPGKSPVPRAMYWARRAVATESSSVSSPSSDGLAQHYLTQMINLMRTRCAGCDAIDEDGFDKKCSRCKASFYCSRECQKNHWRAGHKIDCCDAYILG
;
A
#
# COMPACT_ATOMS: atom_id res chain seq x y z
N GLY A 1 12.86 5.09 -9.62
CA GLY A 1 13.84 6.06 -9.09
C GLY A 1 13.11 7.35 -8.85
N GLY A 2 12.63 7.55 -7.63
CA GLY A 2 12.05 8.82 -7.19
C GLY A 2 13.17 9.79 -6.82
N GLY A 3 13.05 11.04 -7.27
CA GLY A 3 14.05 12.07 -7.08
C GLY A 3 14.14 12.53 -5.62
N GLY A 4 15.14 12.03 -4.90
CA GLY A 4 15.69 12.72 -3.73
C GLY A 4 16.82 13.62 -4.22
N GLY A 5 16.59 14.93 -4.25
CA GLY A 5 17.69 15.89 -4.40
C GLY A 5 18.72 15.72 -3.27
N PRO A 6 19.95 16.26 -3.42
CA PRO A 6 20.93 16.16 -2.35
C PRO A 6 20.36 16.74 -1.04
N PRO A 7 20.60 16.11 0.11
CA PRO A 7 20.06 16.54 1.38
C PRO A 7 20.48 17.98 1.68
N PHE A 8 19.53 18.78 2.18
CA PHE A 8 19.84 20.15 2.58
C PHE A 8 20.69 20.14 3.85
N PRO A 9 21.74 20.97 3.96
CA PRO A 9 22.52 21.05 5.19
C PRO A 9 21.66 21.58 6.34
N LYS A 10 21.87 21.05 7.55
CA LYS A 10 21.28 21.59 8.79
C LYS A 10 21.69 23.06 8.94
N SER A 11 20.72 23.95 8.74
CA SER A 11 20.89 25.40 8.69
C SER A 11 20.13 26.09 9.84
N ASP A 12 20.31 27.39 9.99
CA ASP A 12 19.51 28.19 10.94
C ASP A 12 17.99 28.03 10.71
N ALA A 13 17.57 27.87 9.45
CA ALA A 13 16.17 27.61 9.12
C ALA A 13 15.69 26.23 9.62
N PHE A 14 16.55 25.21 9.54
CA PHE A 14 16.25 23.88 10.09
C PHE A 14 16.07 23.94 11.62
N GLU A 15 16.97 24.61 12.33
CA GLU A 15 16.91 24.73 13.79
C GLU A 15 15.64 25.48 14.23
N ARG A 16 15.30 26.60 13.58
CA ARG A 16 14.05 27.33 13.84
C ARG A 16 12.80 26.48 13.57
N ALA A 17 12.77 25.75 12.45
CA ALA A 17 11.65 24.87 12.13
C ALA A 17 11.51 23.75 13.17
N ARG A 18 12.64 23.15 13.59
CA ARG A 18 12.67 22.11 14.62
C ARG A 18 12.10 22.64 15.94
N GLU A 19 12.52 23.82 16.39
CA GLU A 19 12.02 24.45 17.61
C GLU A 19 10.51 24.69 17.56
N LEU A 20 9.99 25.22 16.45
CA LEU A 20 8.56 25.44 16.26
C LEU A 20 7.75 24.14 16.31
N TYR A 21 8.24 23.08 15.65
CA TYR A 21 7.54 21.80 15.66
C TYR A 21 7.66 21.07 17.01
N LEU A 22 8.76 21.21 17.74
CA LEU A 22 8.89 20.73 19.11
C LEU A 22 7.92 21.46 20.07
N LEU A 23 7.71 22.77 19.88
CA LEU A 23 6.69 23.52 20.61
C LEU A 23 5.28 23.03 20.26
N ALA A 24 4.99 22.81 18.97
CA ALA A 24 3.71 22.24 18.54
C ALA A 24 3.47 20.85 19.16
N LYS A 25 4.51 20.02 19.25
CA LYS A 25 4.48 18.72 19.92
C LYS A 25 4.17 18.86 21.40
N HIS A 26 4.83 19.78 22.11
CA HIS A 26 4.53 20.07 23.52
C HIS A 26 3.06 20.48 23.71
N ASN A 27 2.51 21.24 22.76
CA ASN A 27 1.10 21.63 22.72
C ASN A 27 0.17 20.54 22.16
N LYS A 28 0.66 19.29 22.02
CA LYS A 28 -0.10 18.10 21.60
C LYS A 28 -0.74 18.20 20.21
N HIS A 29 -0.17 18.96 19.30
CA HIS A 29 -0.59 18.92 17.89
C HIS A 29 -0.25 17.55 17.28
N LEU A 30 -1.27 16.85 16.77
CA LEU A 30 -1.13 15.48 16.24
C LEU A 30 -0.11 15.37 15.10
N SER A 31 -0.03 16.40 14.25
CA SER A 31 0.89 16.45 13.11
C SER A 31 2.30 16.94 13.46
N ALA A 32 2.59 17.31 14.71
CA ALA A 32 3.91 17.86 15.04
C ALA A 32 5.03 16.84 14.83
N ASN A 33 4.81 15.59 15.20
CA ASN A 33 5.76 14.50 14.95
C ASN A 33 5.89 14.19 13.45
N LEU A 34 4.81 14.29 12.67
CA LEU A 34 4.87 14.17 11.21
C LEU A 34 5.80 15.23 10.61
N LEU A 35 5.59 16.49 10.96
CA LEU A 35 6.38 17.62 10.45
C LEU A 35 7.85 17.53 10.85
N LEU A 36 8.14 17.07 12.07
CA LEU A 36 9.51 16.77 12.50
C LEU A 36 10.13 15.66 11.64
N GLY A 37 9.41 14.56 11.39
CA GLY A 37 9.89 13.49 10.52
C GLY A 37 10.24 14.01 9.12
N SER A 38 9.36 14.80 8.51
CA SER A 38 9.60 15.39 7.18
C SER A 38 10.77 16.37 7.17
N LEU A 39 10.95 17.14 8.25
CA LEU A 39 12.09 18.04 8.41
C LEU A 39 13.43 17.28 8.43
N TYR A 40 13.50 16.18 9.19
CA TYR A 40 14.71 15.35 9.26
C TYR A 40 14.96 14.59 7.95
N HIS A 41 13.91 14.12 7.28
CA HIS A 41 14.03 13.51 5.95
C HIS A 41 14.62 14.49 4.92
N ALA A 42 14.19 15.74 4.92
CA ALA A 42 14.68 16.77 3.99
C ALA A 42 16.18 17.07 4.14
N VAL A 43 16.76 16.82 5.32
CA VAL A 43 18.21 16.97 5.57
C VAL A 43 18.96 15.63 5.50
N GLY A 44 18.31 14.56 5.05
CA GLY A 44 18.92 13.23 4.90
C GLY A 44 19.22 12.51 6.21
N ASP A 45 18.57 12.90 7.31
CA ASP A 45 18.72 12.26 8.62
C ASP A 45 17.61 11.22 8.81
N ASP A 46 17.78 10.09 8.12
CA ASP A 46 16.75 9.04 8.05
C ASP A 46 16.45 8.39 9.41
N ALA A 47 17.44 8.36 10.32
CA ALA A 47 17.27 7.80 11.65
C ALA A 47 16.32 8.66 12.51
N GLU A 48 16.53 9.97 12.55
CA GLU A 48 15.62 10.88 13.26
C GLU A 48 14.28 11.02 12.53
N SER A 49 14.28 11.01 11.19
CA SER A 49 13.06 10.98 10.38
C SER A 49 12.14 9.82 10.79
N LEU A 50 12.68 8.58 10.76
CA LEU A 50 11.94 7.39 11.18
C LEU A 50 11.46 7.49 12.63
N ARG A 51 12.32 7.96 13.53
CA ARG A 51 11.98 8.12 14.95
C ARG A 51 10.74 9.01 15.10
N TYR A 52 10.72 10.18 14.48
CA TYR A 52 9.58 11.09 14.60
C TYR A 52 8.33 10.56 13.89
N TYR A 53 8.45 9.94 12.72
CA TYR A 53 7.30 9.30 12.08
C TYR A 53 6.71 8.18 12.95
N LYS A 54 7.54 7.36 13.60
CA LYS A 54 7.04 6.35 14.55
C LYS A 54 6.34 6.95 15.75
N LEU A 55 6.89 8.01 16.34
CA LEU A 55 6.21 8.72 17.43
C LEU A 55 4.86 9.29 16.97
N GLY A 56 4.78 9.80 15.74
CA GLY A 56 3.53 10.24 15.14
C GLY A 56 2.53 9.11 14.94
N ALA A 57 2.99 7.98 14.40
CA ALA A 57 2.16 6.83 14.07
C ALA A 57 1.64 6.10 15.32
N ASP A 58 2.51 5.86 16.31
CA ASP A 58 2.25 4.95 17.42
C ASP A 58 1.77 5.66 18.69
N GLU A 59 2.26 6.87 18.98
CA GLU A 59 1.85 7.62 20.18
C GLU A 59 0.72 8.60 19.90
N ALA A 60 0.76 9.30 18.76
CA ALA A 60 -0.24 10.30 18.39
C ALA A 60 -1.37 9.73 17.52
N GLY A 61 -1.25 8.48 17.03
CA GLY A 61 -2.25 7.86 16.15
C GLY A 61 -2.38 8.56 14.79
N CYS A 62 -1.33 9.24 14.32
CA CYS A 62 -1.33 9.93 13.04
C CYS A 62 -1.18 8.92 11.90
N ASN A 63 -2.25 8.70 11.16
CA ASN A 63 -2.28 7.75 10.04
C ASN A 63 -1.39 8.20 8.86
N GLU A 64 -1.21 9.51 8.67
CA GLU A 64 -0.24 10.05 7.71
C GLU A 64 1.21 9.73 8.11
N SER A 65 1.55 9.79 9.39
CA SER A 65 2.88 9.34 9.85
C SER A 65 3.06 7.84 9.62
N SER A 66 1.99 7.06 9.77
CA SER A 66 2.02 5.61 9.52
C SER A 66 2.38 5.30 8.06
N TYR A 67 1.88 6.08 7.09
CA TYR A 67 2.29 5.93 5.69
C TYR A 67 3.81 6.04 5.51
N TYR A 68 4.44 7.09 6.07
CA TYR A 68 5.88 7.29 5.94
C TYR A 68 6.72 6.23 6.68
N VAL A 69 6.24 5.71 7.82
CA VAL A 69 6.88 4.55 8.46
C VAL A 69 6.82 3.31 7.56
N GLY A 70 5.68 3.08 6.91
CA GLY A 70 5.52 2.00 5.93
C GLY A 70 6.48 2.14 4.74
N VAL A 71 6.59 3.35 4.17
CA VAL A 71 7.53 3.65 3.08
C VAL A 71 8.97 3.38 3.49
N TYR A 72 9.38 3.82 4.70
CA TYR A 72 10.71 3.54 5.21
C TYR A 72 11.00 2.04 5.28
N TYR A 73 10.10 1.25 5.87
CA TYR A 73 10.26 -0.19 5.97
C TYR A 73 10.29 -0.88 4.61
N GLN A 74 9.54 -0.36 3.64
CA GLN A 74 9.51 -0.84 2.27
C GLN A 74 10.82 -0.54 1.52
N GLU A 75 11.29 0.70 1.53
CA GLU A 75 12.38 1.17 0.66
C GLU A 75 13.76 1.03 1.27
N VAL A 76 13.87 1.16 2.60
CA VAL A 76 15.15 1.16 3.32
C VAL A 76 15.45 -0.20 3.92
N GLU A 77 14.50 -0.77 4.66
CA GLU A 77 14.69 -2.08 5.32
C GLU A 77 14.25 -3.27 4.44
N GLU A 78 13.55 -3.02 3.33
CA GLU A 78 12.94 -4.05 2.48
C GLU A 78 12.13 -5.11 3.27
N SER A 79 11.44 -4.65 4.31
CA SER A 79 10.71 -5.45 5.29
C SER A 79 9.20 -5.25 5.18
N TRP A 80 8.58 -6.07 4.35
CA TRP A 80 7.12 -6.04 4.13
C TRP A 80 6.32 -6.43 5.37
N ASP A 81 6.86 -7.31 6.20
CA ASP A 81 6.22 -7.74 7.46
C ASP A 81 6.07 -6.56 8.43
N LEU A 82 7.01 -5.61 8.41
CA LEU A 82 6.93 -4.37 9.18
C LEU A 82 6.14 -3.28 8.46
N ALA A 83 6.25 -3.16 7.12
CA ALA A 83 5.58 -2.11 6.36
C ALA A 83 4.05 -2.26 6.31
N ILE A 84 3.55 -3.48 6.09
CA ILE A 84 2.12 -3.75 5.85
C ILE A 84 1.22 -3.27 7.00
N PRO A 85 1.50 -3.54 8.30
CA PRO A 85 0.67 -3.04 9.39
C PRO A 85 0.53 -1.51 9.43
N TYR A 86 1.59 -0.77 9.07
CA TYR A 86 1.55 0.69 9.02
C TYR A 86 0.77 1.18 7.80
N PHE A 87 0.92 0.55 6.64
CA PHE A 87 0.10 0.85 5.46
C PHE A 87 -1.38 0.50 5.67
N GLU A 88 -1.70 -0.59 6.37
CA GLU A 88 -3.07 -0.94 6.75
C GLU A 88 -3.70 0.13 7.64
N ARG A 89 -2.94 0.68 8.58
CA ARG A 89 -3.40 1.79 9.42
C ARG A 89 -3.66 3.04 8.57
N ALA A 90 -2.73 3.39 7.69
CA ALA A 90 -2.86 4.57 6.82
C ALA A 90 -3.98 4.43 5.76
N ALA A 91 -4.21 3.23 5.22
CA ALA A 91 -5.19 2.97 4.17
C ALA A 91 -6.66 3.10 4.63
N LYS A 92 -6.90 3.02 5.95
CA LYS A 92 -8.23 3.18 6.57
C LYS A 92 -8.75 4.61 6.52
N ASP A 93 -7.88 5.61 6.41
CA ASP A 93 -8.25 7.03 6.38
C ASP A 93 -8.62 7.52 4.97
N ASP A 94 -9.12 6.64 4.09
CA ASP A 94 -9.42 6.96 2.69
C ASP A 94 -8.27 7.70 1.97
N ARG A 95 -7.02 7.28 2.25
CA ARG A 95 -5.82 7.79 1.60
C ARG A 95 -5.43 6.93 0.40
N ALA A 96 -5.52 7.50 -0.80
CA ALA A 96 -5.25 6.75 -2.04
C ALA A 96 -3.81 6.23 -2.14
N ASP A 97 -2.83 7.04 -1.74
CA ASP A 97 -1.41 6.70 -1.72
C ASP A 97 -1.13 5.50 -0.80
N ALA A 98 -1.70 5.50 0.41
CA ALA A 98 -1.57 4.40 1.35
C ALA A 98 -2.27 3.12 0.87
N GLN A 99 -3.47 3.24 0.28
CA GLN A 99 -4.20 2.11 -0.30
C GLN A 99 -3.41 1.49 -1.48
N PHE A 100 -2.81 2.33 -2.31
CA PHE A 100 -1.94 1.92 -3.41
C PHE A 100 -0.68 1.21 -2.91
N ALA A 101 0.04 1.80 -1.95
CA ALA A 101 1.24 1.23 -1.34
C ALA A 101 0.95 -0.11 -0.66
N LEU A 102 -0.18 -0.23 0.06
CA LEU A 102 -0.60 -1.49 0.69
C LEU A 102 -0.80 -2.60 -0.35
N SER A 103 -1.46 -2.31 -1.47
CA SER A 103 -1.62 -3.29 -2.56
C SER A 103 -0.27 -3.78 -3.08
N GLN A 104 0.67 -2.86 -3.31
CA GLN A 104 2.00 -3.21 -3.79
C GLN A 104 2.77 -4.04 -2.77
N ALA A 105 2.78 -3.63 -1.49
CA ALA A 105 3.47 -4.33 -0.41
C ALA A 105 2.97 -5.76 -0.25
N LEU A 106 1.66 -6.00 -0.30
CA LEU A 106 1.07 -7.34 -0.25
C LEU A 106 1.57 -8.25 -1.39
N MET A 107 1.59 -7.72 -2.62
CA MET A 107 2.08 -8.45 -3.79
C MET A 107 3.59 -8.75 -3.69
N GLN A 108 4.40 -7.79 -3.22
CA GLN A 108 5.84 -7.95 -3.07
C GLN A 108 6.20 -8.93 -1.94
N GLN A 109 5.50 -8.88 -0.81
CA GLN A 109 5.67 -9.83 0.29
C GLN A 109 5.48 -11.27 -0.18
N ALA A 110 4.35 -11.55 -0.85
CA ALA A 110 4.08 -12.88 -1.37
C ALA A 110 5.08 -13.30 -2.45
N LYS A 111 5.47 -12.37 -3.35
CA LYS A 111 6.52 -12.64 -4.34
C LYS A 111 7.84 -13.03 -3.68
N LYS A 112 8.29 -12.30 -2.65
CA LYS A 112 9.55 -12.56 -1.91
C LYS A 112 9.48 -13.84 -1.08
N ARG A 113 8.31 -14.16 -0.52
CA ARG A 113 8.12 -15.30 0.38
C ARG A 113 7.86 -16.61 -0.34
N TYR A 114 7.13 -16.57 -1.46
CA TYR A 114 6.62 -17.77 -2.11
C TYR A 114 6.92 -17.85 -3.61
N MET A 115 7.49 -16.80 -4.21
CA MET A 115 7.81 -16.74 -5.64
C MET A 115 6.56 -16.93 -6.54
N SER A 116 5.37 -16.76 -5.96
CA SER A 116 4.06 -16.87 -6.60
C SER A 116 3.05 -16.00 -5.84
N TRP A 117 1.98 -15.61 -6.53
CA TRP A 117 0.83 -14.93 -5.95
C TRP A 117 -0.41 -15.82 -5.86
N GLU A 118 -0.52 -16.85 -6.70
CA GLU A 118 -1.68 -17.75 -6.70
C GLU A 118 -1.38 -18.98 -5.83
N ILE A 119 -1.53 -18.80 -4.51
CA ILE A 119 -1.30 -19.84 -3.52
C ILE A 119 -2.60 -20.00 -2.75
N PRO A 120 -3.37 -21.07 -2.98
CA PRO A 120 -4.65 -21.25 -2.31
C PRO A 120 -4.52 -21.18 -0.79
N GLY A 121 -5.29 -20.28 -0.17
CA GLY A 121 -5.30 -20.03 1.27
C GLY A 121 -4.22 -19.07 1.78
N LYS A 122 -3.35 -18.57 0.88
CA LYS A 122 -2.32 -17.56 1.18
C LYS A 122 -2.18 -16.51 0.06
N SER A 123 -3.12 -16.44 -0.87
CA SER A 123 -3.01 -15.57 -2.05
C SER A 123 -3.24 -14.11 -1.65
N PRO A 124 -2.29 -13.19 -1.92
CA PRO A 124 -2.51 -11.77 -1.68
C PRO A 124 -3.45 -11.15 -2.71
N VAL A 125 -3.70 -11.81 -3.85
CA VAL A 125 -4.31 -11.21 -5.05
C VAL A 125 -5.67 -10.58 -4.75
N PRO A 126 -6.61 -11.24 -4.07
CA PRO A 126 -7.90 -10.63 -3.75
C PRO A 126 -7.76 -9.34 -2.92
N ARG A 127 -6.88 -9.37 -1.91
CA ARG A 127 -6.69 -8.30 -0.95
C ARG A 127 -5.93 -7.11 -1.54
N ALA A 128 -4.88 -7.39 -2.32
CA ALA A 128 -4.15 -6.37 -3.05
C ALA A 128 -5.08 -5.66 -4.05
N MET A 129 -5.82 -6.41 -4.88
CA MET A 129 -6.77 -5.82 -5.82
C MET A 129 -7.90 -5.04 -5.16
N TYR A 130 -8.34 -5.43 -3.95
CA TYR A 130 -9.29 -4.63 -3.19
C TYR A 130 -8.73 -3.23 -2.89
N TRP A 131 -7.53 -3.15 -2.33
CA TRP A 131 -6.90 -1.88 -2.00
C TRP A 131 -6.53 -1.05 -3.23
N ALA A 132 -6.07 -1.68 -4.32
CA ALA A 132 -5.82 -1.00 -5.59
C ALA A 132 -7.10 -0.35 -6.16
N ARG A 133 -8.25 -1.04 -6.12
CA ARG A 133 -9.54 -0.47 -6.54
C ARG A 133 -9.99 0.66 -5.64
N ARG A 134 -9.76 0.53 -4.33
CA ARG A 134 -10.07 1.58 -3.36
C ARG A 134 -9.23 2.83 -3.62
N ALA A 135 -7.93 2.69 -3.90
CA ALA A 135 -7.06 3.80 -4.26
C ALA A 135 -7.60 4.58 -5.47
N VAL A 136 -7.95 3.87 -6.54
CA VAL A 136 -8.56 4.47 -7.76
C VAL A 136 -9.86 5.21 -7.45
N ALA A 137 -10.74 4.61 -6.65
CA ALA A 137 -12.02 5.23 -6.28
C ALA A 137 -11.82 6.51 -5.45
N THR A 138 -10.85 6.48 -4.53
CA THR A 138 -10.46 7.61 -3.69
C THR A 138 -9.89 8.75 -4.55
N GLU A 139 -8.95 8.48 -5.45
CA GLU A 139 -8.39 9.48 -6.40
C GLU A 139 -9.48 10.12 -7.26
N SER A 140 -10.42 9.31 -7.75
CA SER A 140 -11.53 9.79 -8.60
C SER A 140 -12.51 10.70 -7.84
N SER A 141 -12.55 10.61 -6.51
CA SER A 141 -13.46 11.38 -5.66
C SER A 141 -12.84 12.67 -5.13
N SER A 142 -11.50 12.77 -5.07
CA SER A 142 -10.81 14.00 -4.68
C SER A 142 -10.85 15.01 -5.83
N VAL A 143 -11.58 16.12 -5.63
CA VAL A 143 -11.74 17.23 -6.60
C VAL A 143 -10.44 18.02 -6.82
N SER A 144 -9.39 17.70 -6.05
CA SER A 144 -8.15 18.48 -5.96
C SER A 144 -6.95 17.77 -6.59
N SER A 145 -6.49 18.38 -7.69
CA SER A 145 -5.17 18.31 -8.33
C SER A 145 -5.02 17.36 -9.53
N PRO A 146 -4.70 17.89 -10.73
CA PRO A 146 -4.35 17.11 -11.94
C PRO A 146 -3.04 16.30 -11.84
N SER A 147 -2.50 16.09 -10.63
CA SER A 147 -1.15 15.60 -10.37
C SER A 147 -1.08 14.18 -9.80
N SER A 148 -2.20 13.49 -9.58
CA SER A 148 -2.17 12.02 -9.44
C SER A 148 -2.17 11.45 -10.86
N ASP A 149 -1.00 11.07 -11.37
CA ASP A 149 -0.75 10.63 -12.76
C ASP A 149 -1.48 9.33 -13.18
N GLY A 150 -2.61 8.99 -12.56
CA GLY A 150 -3.35 7.77 -12.80
C GLY A 150 -2.56 6.52 -12.43
N LEU A 151 -1.55 6.63 -11.56
CA LEU A 151 -0.64 5.53 -11.20
C LEU A 151 -1.41 4.35 -10.60
N ALA A 152 -2.36 4.60 -9.69
CA ALA A 152 -3.19 3.55 -9.11
C ALA A 152 -4.05 2.86 -10.18
N GLN A 153 -4.63 3.64 -11.10
CA GLN A 153 -5.43 3.10 -12.21
C GLN A 153 -4.58 2.28 -13.19
N HIS A 154 -3.41 2.79 -13.57
CA HIS A 154 -2.47 2.10 -14.43
C HIS A 154 -2.04 0.78 -13.81
N TYR A 155 -1.62 0.80 -12.55
CA TYR A 155 -1.24 -0.39 -11.80
C TYR A 155 -2.38 -1.40 -11.66
N LEU A 156 -3.60 -0.97 -11.32
CA LEU A 156 -4.77 -1.85 -11.26
C LEU A 156 -5.03 -2.52 -12.61
N THR A 157 -4.88 -1.77 -13.71
CA THR A 157 -5.03 -2.29 -15.07
C THR A 157 -3.96 -3.36 -15.36
N GLN A 158 -2.69 -3.09 -15.02
CA GLN A 158 -1.61 -4.07 -15.15
C GLN A 158 -1.86 -5.33 -14.32
N MET A 159 -2.31 -5.18 -13.06
CA MET A 159 -2.68 -6.33 -12.22
C MET A 159 -3.81 -7.14 -12.84
N ILE A 160 -4.88 -6.50 -13.33
CA ILE A 160 -6.01 -7.19 -13.95
C ILE A 160 -5.54 -7.96 -15.18
N ASN A 161 -4.78 -7.32 -16.06
CA ASN A 161 -4.27 -7.96 -17.27
C ASN A 161 -3.36 -9.15 -16.95
N LEU A 162 -2.52 -9.02 -15.93
CA LEU A 162 -1.64 -10.11 -15.50
C LEU A 162 -2.41 -11.27 -14.87
N MET A 163 -3.42 -10.99 -14.05
CA MET A 163 -4.19 -12.04 -13.38
C MET A 163 -5.20 -12.72 -14.30
N ARG A 164 -5.69 -12.04 -15.34
CA ARG A 164 -6.67 -12.64 -16.27
C ARG A 164 -6.07 -13.60 -17.28
N THR A 165 -4.77 -13.56 -17.54
CA THR A 165 -4.12 -14.43 -18.54
C THR A 165 -3.81 -15.82 -18.03
N ARG A 166 -3.99 -16.08 -16.72
CA ARG A 166 -3.78 -17.41 -16.12
C ARG A 166 -4.97 -17.85 -15.29
N CYS A 167 -5.41 -19.09 -15.50
CA CYS A 167 -6.51 -19.67 -14.75
C CYS A 167 -6.04 -20.00 -13.33
N ALA A 168 -6.61 -19.37 -12.31
CA ALA A 168 -6.25 -19.61 -10.91
C ALA A 168 -6.59 -21.02 -10.38
N GLY A 169 -7.29 -21.84 -11.17
CA GLY A 169 -7.66 -23.21 -10.78
C GLY A 169 -6.84 -24.33 -11.45
N CYS A 170 -6.17 -24.05 -12.58
CA CYS A 170 -5.43 -25.07 -13.32
C CYS A 170 -4.20 -24.53 -14.06
N ASP A 171 -3.85 -23.25 -13.87
CA ASP A 171 -2.72 -22.56 -14.49
C ASP A 171 -2.71 -22.48 -16.02
N ALA A 172 -3.80 -22.89 -16.68
CA ALA A 172 -3.98 -22.69 -18.11
C ALA A 172 -3.79 -21.21 -18.48
N ILE A 173 -3.09 -20.96 -19.59
CA ILE A 173 -2.76 -19.62 -20.07
C ILE A 173 -3.65 -19.27 -21.26
N ASP A 174 -4.11 -18.03 -21.31
CA ASP A 174 -4.85 -17.43 -22.42
C ASP A 174 -4.34 -15.99 -22.58
N GLU A 175 -3.76 -15.67 -23.75
CA GLU A 175 -3.16 -14.36 -24.01
C GLU A 175 -4.23 -13.24 -24.08
N ASP A 176 -5.44 -13.57 -24.54
CA ASP A 176 -6.59 -12.66 -24.56
C ASP A 176 -7.23 -12.55 -23.17
N GLY A 177 -7.00 -13.58 -22.33
CA GLY A 177 -7.33 -13.63 -20.92
C GLY A 177 -8.78 -14.00 -20.63
N PHE A 178 -8.98 -14.72 -19.54
CA PHE A 178 -10.27 -15.28 -19.17
C PHE A 178 -11.28 -14.22 -18.68
N ASP A 179 -12.53 -14.31 -19.15
CA ASP A 179 -13.61 -13.43 -18.67
C ASP A 179 -14.29 -13.94 -17.39
N LYS A 180 -14.27 -15.27 -17.16
CA LYS A 180 -14.90 -15.84 -15.97
C LYS A 180 -14.01 -15.53 -14.77
N LYS A 181 -14.59 -14.89 -13.76
CA LYS A 181 -13.88 -14.48 -12.55
C LYS A 181 -14.72 -14.75 -11.32
N CYS A 182 -14.06 -14.76 -10.17
CA CYS A 182 -14.76 -14.89 -8.90
C CYS A 182 -15.75 -13.73 -8.77
N SER A 183 -17.05 -14.03 -8.63
CA SER A 183 -18.10 -13.00 -8.58
C SER A 183 -17.96 -12.09 -7.36
N ARG A 184 -17.32 -12.58 -6.29
CA ARG A 184 -17.11 -11.89 -5.02
C ARG A 184 -15.94 -10.90 -5.09
N CYS A 185 -14.69 -11.40 -5.11
CA CYS A 185 -13.52 -10.52 -5.11
C CYS A 185 -13.19 -9.93 -6.49
N LYS A 186 -13.71 -10.51 -7.58
CA LYS A 186 -13.41 -10.14 -8.98
C LYS A 186 -11.91 -10.14 -9.32
N ALA A 187 -11.10 -10.86 -8.53
CA ALA A 187 -9.64 -10.80 -8.60
C ALA A 187 -9.01 -12.07 -9.17
N SER A 188 -9.62 -13.23 -8.94
CA SER A 188 -9.18 -14.51 -9.52
C SER A 188 -10.00 -14.86 -10.76
N PHE A 189 -9.32 -15.33 -11.80
CA PHE A 189 -9.87 -15.62 -13.13
C PHE A 189 -9.78 -17.12 -13.47
N TYR A 190 -10.68 -17.60 -14.32
CA TYR A 190 -10.88 -19.03 -14.56
C TYR A 190 -11.24 -19.35 -16.01
N CYS A 191 -10.72 -20.44 -16.56
CA CYS A 191 -11.15 -20.96 -17.87
C CYS A 191 -12.57 -21.59 -17.80
N SER A 192 -12.96 -22.13 -16.64
CA SER A 192 -14.22 -22.86 -16.45
C SER A 192 -14.81 -22.68 -15.05
N ARG A 193 -16.12 -22.97 -14.92
CA ARG A 193 -16.81 -23.00 -13.62
C ARG A 193 -16.27 -24.11 -12.71
N GLU A 194 -15.75 -25.18 -13.28
CA GLU A 194 -15.16 -26.28 -12.52
C GLU A 194 -13.84 -25.86 -11.86
N CYS A 195 -12.97 -25.16 -12.60
CA CYS A 195 -11.76 -24.57 -12.04
C CYS A 195 -12.05 -23.58 -10.90
N GLN A 196 -13.11 -22.78 -11.02
CA GLN A 196 -13.54 -21.90 -9.93
C GLN A 196 -13.93 -22.68 -8.67
N LYS A 197 -14.72 -23.76 -8.79
CA LYS A 197 -15.14 -24.59 -7.63
C LYS A 197 -13.94 -25.27 -6.98
N ASN A 198 -13.00 -25.77 -7.78
CA ASN A 198 -11.82 -26.45 -7.28
C ASN A 198 -10.87 -25.46 -6.58
N HIS A 199 -10.60 -24.30 -7.18
CA HIS A 199 -9.82 -23.24 -6.52
C HIS A 199 -10.49 -22.76 -5.22
N TRP A 200 -11.82 -22.61 -5.20
CA TRP A 200 -12.58 -22.26 -4.00
C TRP A 200 -12.33 -23.23 -2.85
N ARG A 201 -12.38 -24.54 -3.12
CA ARG A 201 -12.13 -25.61 -2.14
C ARG A 201 -10.67 -25.69 -1.72
N ALA A 202 -9.74 -25.45 -2.65
CA ALA A 202 -8.30 -25.52 -2.42
C ALA A 202 -7.79 -24.46 -1.45
N GLY A 203 -8.50 -23.33 -1.32
CA GLY A 203 -8.13 -22.31 -0.35
C GLY A 203 -8.64 -20.91 -0.66
N HIS A 204 -9.09 -20.63 -1.89
CA HIS A 204 -9.53 -19.28 -2.26
C HIS A 204 -10.65 -18.74 -1.36
N LYS A 205 -11.49 -19.59 -0.77
CA LYS A 205 -12.51 -19.17 0.21
C LYS A 205 -11.94 -18.42 1.43
N ILE A 206 -10.68 -18.67 1.78
CA ILE A 206 -9.95 -18.02 2.86
C ILE A 206 -9.39 -16.68 2.36
N ASP A 207 -8.85 -16.68 1.15
CA ASP A 207 -8.23 -15.49 0.53
C ASP A 207 -9.26 -14.45 0.06
N CYS A 208 -10.47 -14.91 -0.28
CA CYS A 208 -11.47 -14.11 -0.95
C CYS A 208 -12.05 -13.04 -0.02
N CYS A 209 -11.59 -11.81 -0.21
CA CYS A 209 -12.19 -10.62 0.38
C CYS A 209 -13.00 -9.83 -0.66
N ASP A 210 -14.15 -9.32 -0.25
CA ASP A 210 -14.89 -8.28 -0.97
C ASP A 210 -14.83 -6.96 -0.19
N ALA A 211 -15.46 -5.94 -0.75
CA ALA A 211 -15.55 -4.61 -0.14
C ALA A 211 -16.29 -4.58 1.21
N TYR A 212 -16.95 -5.67 1.61
CA TYR A 212 -17.72 -5.76 2.85
C TYR A 212 -16.91 -6.34 4.02
N ILE A 213 -15.78 -7.03 3.75
CA ILE A 213 -14.92 -7.60 4.80
C ILE A 213 -13.84 -6.61 5.28
N LEU A 214 -13.43 -5.67 4.42
CA LEU A 214 -12.30 -4.76 4.66
C LEU A 214 -12.71 -3.28 4.67
N GLY A 215 -14.01 -2.99 4.64
CA GLY A 215 -14.61 -1.67 4.77
C GLY A 215 -15.28 -1.49 6.12
#